data_AF-A0A382V6J2-F1
#
_entry.id   AF-A0A382V6J2-F1
#
_cell.length_a   1.000
_cell.length_b   1.000
_cell.length_c   1.000
_cell.angle_alpha   90.00
_cell.angle_beta   90.00
_cell.angle_gamma   90.00
#
_symmetry.space_group_name_H-M   'P 1'
#
loop_
_entity.id
_entity.type
_entity.pdbx_description
1 polymer ?
#
loop_
_entity_poly.entity_id
_entity_poly.type
_entity_poly.pdbx_seq_one_letter_code
_entity_poly.pdbx_strand_id
1 'polypeptide(L)'
;EGVIYAGRGAGIVSGATKGWNSRTESVCYTGWGFLEIPQAARDSIRWLIGDIQSRYDDKLWVKGHRDLGNSTCPGNWLYDWLVSGMPMPLGDPKEIDWGGIKAHVDRLREKISHSPLSVARRSRGEAVRAVQERLSDLGFDPGGVDGIWGRKSSRATKDFQKSFEAFLKVDGVVGLQTWDALFGGWATTAFI
;
A
#
# COMPACT_ATOMS: atom_id res chain seq x y z
N GLU A 1 -15.38 14.91 -8.23
CA GLU A 1 -15.38 14.78 -6.76
C GLU A 1 -13.93 14.52 -6.31
N GLY A 2 -13.54 14.88 -5.08
CA GLY A 2 -12.16 14.66 -4.61
C GLY A 2 -11.11 15.68 -5.07
N VAL A 3 -11.48 16.81 -5.67
CA VAL A 3 -10.49 17.83 -6.04
C VAL A 3 -9.91 18.48 -4.78
N ILE A 4 -8.58 18.54 -4.68
CA ILE A 4 -7.87 19.20 -3.59
C ILE A 4 -7.56 20.65 -4.01
N TYR A 5 -7.94 21.59 -3.15
CA TYR A 5 -7.62 23.00 -3.32
C TYR A 5 -6.67 23.44 -2.21
N ALA A 6 -5.64 24.21 -2.57
CA ALA A 6 -4.80 24.86 -1.58
C ALA A 6 -5.62 25.94 -0.86
N GLY A 7 -5.65 25.87 0.47
CA GLY A 7 -6.16 26.96 1.32
C GLY A 7 -5.15 28.09 1.40
N ARG A 8 -4.64 28.37 2.60
CA ARG A 8 -3.58 29.39 2.81
C ARG A 8 -2.18 28.95 2.37
N GLY A 9 -2.00 27.68 1.99
CA GLY A 9 -0.71 27.09 1.67
C GLY A 9 -0.01 26.48 2.88
N ALA A 10 0.97 25.61 2.62
CA ALA A 10 1.76 24.91 3.63
C ALA A 10 2.57 25.88 4.50
N GLY A 11 2.65 25.63 5.82
CA GLY A 11 3.47 26.43 6.74
C GLY A 11 2.89 27.83 7.04
N ILE A 12 1.70 28.16 6.54
CA ILE A 12 1.00 29.40 6.84
C ILE A 12 -0.07 29.14 7.90
N VAL A 13 0.01 29.87 9.02
CA VAL A 13 -0.95 29.76 10.13
C VAL A 13 -2.39 29.93 9.63
N SER A 14 -3.19 28.89 9.84
CA SER A 14 -4.60 28.85 9.43
C SER A 14 -5.50 29.57 10.44
N GLY A 15 -6.78 29.73 10.11
CA GLY A 15 -7.81 30.23 11.03
C GLY A 15 -8.78 29.14 11.48
N ALA A 16 -8.42 27.86 11.34
CA ALA A 16 -9.36 26.75 11.37
C ALA A 16 -9.89 26.40 12.76
N THR A 17 -9.04 26.40 13.79
CA THR A 17 -9.38 25.97 15.14
C THR A 17 -8.78 26.91 16.18
N LYS A 18 -9.64 27.66 16.87
CA LYS A 18 -9.23 28.63 17.90
C LYS A 18 -8.34 27.96 18.94
N GLY A 19 -7.16 28.54 19.19
CA GLY A 19 -6.17 28.02 20.15
C GLY A 19 -5.19 26.98 19.59
N TRP A 20 -5.44 26.44 18.39
CA TRP A 20 -4.62 25.38 17.79
C TRP A 20 -3.93 25.79 16.47
N ASN A 21 -4.35 26.89 15.86
CA ASN A 21 -3.88 27.36 14.55
C ASN A 21 -2.35 27.44 14.36
N SER A 22 -1.57 27.69 15.42
CA SER A 22 -0.10 27.78 15.33
C SER A 22 0.62 26.43 15.49
N ARG A 23 -0.13 25.34 15.70
CA ARG A 23 0.40 24.00 16.03
C ARG A 23 -0.21 22.89 15.17
N THR A 24 -1.03 23.23 14.18
CA THR A 24 -1.74 22.27 13.34
C THR A 24 -1.68 22.66 11.88
N GLU A 25 -1.60 21.66 11.01
CA GLU A 25 -1.99 21.79 9.61
C GLU A 25 -3.48 21.43 9.50
N SER A 26 -4.25 22.20 8.74
CA SER A 26 -5.71 22.09 8.73
C SER A 26 -6.23 21.65 7.38
N VAL A 27 -7.05 20.60 7.36
CA VAL A 27 -7.76 20.12 6.16
C VAL A 27 -9.25 20.41 6.32
N CYS A 28 -9.87 20.99 5.29
CA CYS A 28 -11.30 21.22 5.23
C CYS A 28 -11.92 20.29 4.18
N TYR A 29 -12.93 19.53 4.58
CA TYR A 29 -13.79 18.79 3.67
C TYR A 29 -15.08 19.56 3.44
N THR A 30 -15.37 19.93 2.19
CA THR A 30 -16.54 20.76 1.83
C THR A 30 -17.81 19.94 1.58
N GLY A 31 -17.91 18.72 2.10
CA GLY A 31 -19.06 17.84 1.97
C GLY A 31 -19.69 17.44 3.30
N TRP A 32 -20.71 16.57 3.25
CA TRP A 32 -21.47 16.14 4.43
C TRP A 32 -20.88 14.89 5.09
N GLY A 33 -20.04 15.05 6.11
CA GLY A 33 -19.34 13.92 6.76
C GLY A 33 -20.13 13.17 7.86
N PHE A 34 -21.45 13.40 7.99
CA PHE A 34 -22.29 12.58 8.88
C PHE A 34 -22.71 11.24 8.25
N LEU A 35 -22.58 11.12 6.92
CA LEU A 35 -22.80 9.89 6.15
C LEU A 35 -21.52 9.50 5.41
N GLU A 36 -21.52 8.32 4.78
CA GLU A 36 -20.42 7.89 3.93
C GLU A 36 -20.14 8.92 2.83
N ILE A 37 -18.88 9.30 2.71
CA ILE A 37 -18.41 10.25 1.71
C ILE A 37 -17.92 9.51 0.44
N PRO A 38 -17.95 10.14 -0.75
CA PRO A 38 -17.53 9.49 -1.98
C PRO A 38 -16.11 8.93 -1.91
N GLN A 39 -15.85 7.81 -2.61
CA GLN A 39 -14.53 7.17 -2.62
C GLN A 39 -13.42 8.13 -3.06
N ALA A 40 -13.64 8.88 -4.14
CA ALA A 40 -12.68 9.88 -4.61
C ALA A 40 -12.34 10.94 -3.54
N ALA A 41 -13.28 11.28 -2.64
CA ALA A 41 -13.01 12.18 -1.52
C ALA A 41 -12.14 11.50 -0.44
N ARG A 42 -12.38 10.21 -0.15
CA ARG A 42 -11.54 9.42 0.78
C ARG A 42 -10.12 9.26 0.26
N ASP A 43 -9.96 8.91 -1.02
CA ASP A 43 -8.66 8.82 -1.70
C ASP A 43 -7.86 10.11 -1.52
N SER A 44 -8.53 11.23 -1.79
CA SER A 44 -7.92 12.57 -1.76
C SER A 44 -7.58 13.03 -0.35
N ILE A 45 -8.46 12.76 0.63
CA ILE A 45 -8.20 13.06 2.05
C ILE A 45 -7.01 12.23 2.56
N ARG A 46 -6.98 10.93 2.24
CA ARG A 46 -5.89 10.04 2.67
C ARG A 46 -4.56 10.45 2.04
N TRP A 47 -4.55 10.74 0.73
CA TRP A 47 -3.36 11.23 0.04
C TRP A 47 -2.87 12.55 0.67
N LEU A 48 -3.77 13.51 0.89
CA LEU A 48 -3.41 14.81 1.47
C LEU A 48 -2.87 14.69 2.89
N ILE A 49 -3.47 13.84 3.73
CA ILE A 49 -2.96 13.60 5.10
C ILE A 49 -1.59 12.92 5.04
N GLY A 50 -1.38 11.94 4.14
CA GLY A 50 -0.08 11.31 3.93
C GLY A 50 1.00 12.30 3.47
N ASP A 51 0.67 13.18 2.52
CA ASP A 51 1.56 14.25 2.07
C ASP A 51 1.93 15.21 3.21
N ILE A 52 0.94 15.62 4.03
CA ILE A 52 1.19 16.44 5.22
C ILE A 52 2.11 15.69 6.19
N GLN A 53 1.78 14.45 6.53
CA GLN A 53 2.56 13.63 7.47
C GLN A 53 4.03 13.48 7.04
N SER A 54 4.28 13.26 5.75
CA SER A 54 5.63 13.12 5.20
C SER A 54 6.53 14.34 5.45
N ARG A 55 5.94 15.54 5.55
CA ARG A 55 6.67 16.78 5.88
C ARG A 55 7.12 16.87 7.34
N TYR A 56 6.64 15.96 8.20
CA TYR A 56 6.88 15.94 9.63
C TYR A 56 7.28 14.55 10.15
N ASP A 57 7.92 13.73 9.30
CA ASP A 57 8.35 12.36 9.63
C ASP A 57 7.22 11.47 10.19
N ASP A 58 5.99 11.64 9.71
CA ASP A 58 4.80 10.91 10.17
C ASP A 58 4.46 11.09 11.67
N LYS A 59 4.96 12.14 12.30
CA LYS A 59 4.79 12.39 13.75
C LYS A 59 3.51 13.15 14.11
N LEU A 60 2.72 13.64 13.15
CA LEU A 60 1.48 14.33 13.52
C LEU A 60 0.39 13.32 13.88
N TRP A 61 -0.29 13.62 14.98
CA TRP A 61 -1.64 13.21 15.26
C TRP A 61 -2.64 13.70 14.20
N VAL A 62 -3.56 12.82 13.80
CA VAL A 62 -4.73 13.17 12.98
C VAL A 62 -5.94 13.28 13.91
N LYS A 63 -6.59 14.46 13.93
CA LYS A 63 -7.71 14.78 14.83
C LYS A 63 -8.85 15.44 14.09
N GLY A 64 -10.07 15.22 14.56
CA GLY A 64 -11.24 15.96 14.13
C GLY A 64 -11.26 17.35 14.78
N HIS A 65 -11.93 18.31 14.14
CA HIS A 65 -12.14 19.63 14.75
C HIS A 65 -12.87 19.52 16.10
N ARG A 66 -13.79 18.55 16.22
CA ARG A 66 -14.47 18.20 17.46
C ARG A 66 -13.55 17.80 18.63
N ASP A 67 -12.34 17.34 18.36
CA ASP A 67 -11.38 16.95 19.43
C ASP A 67 -10.69 18.17 20.05
N LEU A 68 -10.66 19.28 19.32
CA LEU A 68 -9.85 20.46 19.63
C LEU A 68 -10.68 21.70 19.95
N GLY A 69 -12.01 21.63 19.78
CA GLY A 69 -12.94 22.71 20.04
C GLY A 69 -14.40 22.26 20.07
N ASN A 70 -15.29 23.18 20.41
CA ASN A 70 -16.73 22.94 20.42
C ASN A 70 -17.28 22.94 18.99
N SER A 71 -17.22 21.80 18.32
CA SER A 71 -17.66 21.62 16.94
C SER A 71 -18.16 20.20 16.70
N THR A 72 -19.05 20.03 15.73
CA THR A 72 -19.45 18.70 15.24
C THR A 72 -18.65 18.26 14.02
N CYS A 73 -17.83 19.13 13.43
CA CYS A 73 -16.97 18.77 12.30
C CYS A 73 -15.92 17.72 12.72
N PRO A 74 -15.64 16.71 11.86
CA PRO A 74 -16.03 16.61 10.45
C PRO A 74 -17.38 15.92 10.16
N GLY A 75 -18.19 15.65 11.19
CA GLY A 75 -19.36 14.75 11.11
C GLY A 75 -19.00 13.35 11.64
N ASN A 76 -20.00 12.54 12.00
CA ASN A 76 -19.76 11.28 12.70
C ASN A 76 -19.05 10.24 11.83
N TRP A 77 -19.58 9.98 10.63
CA TRP A 77 -19.01 8.96 9.74
C TRP A 77 -17.55 9.27 9.36
N LEU A 78 -17.29 10.51 8.94
CA LEU A 78 -15.93 10.91 8.54
C LEU A 78 -14.97 10.92 9.73
N TYR A 79 -15.44 11.30 10.92
CA TYR A 79 -14.65 11.21 12.14
C TYR A 79 -14.27 9.76 12.46
N ASP A 80 -15.25 8.84 12.46
CA ASP A 80 -15.06 7.42 12.75
C ASP A 80 -14.08 6.79 11.75
N TRP A 81 -14.19 7.11 10.46
CA TRP A 81 -13.26 6.66 9.43
C TRP A 81 -11.83 7.19 9.64
N LEU A 82 -11.66 8.47 10.00
CA LEU A 82 -10.35 9.06 10.31
C LEU A 82 -9.68 8.36 11.50
N VAL A 83 -10.41 8.18 12.61
CA VAL A 83 -9.84 7.56 13.83
C VAL A 83 -9.60 6.05 13.67
N SER A 84 -10.27 5.41 12.71
CA SER A 84 -10.02 4.02 12.33
C SER A 84 -8.76 3.83 11.46
N GLY A 85 -7.97 4.89 11.23
CA GLY A 85 -6.76 4.84 10.41
C GLY A 85 -7.02 5.01 8.91
N MET A 86 -8.17 5.58 8.54
CA MET A 86 -8.59 5.82 7.16
C MET A 86 -8.49 4.56 6.28
N PRO A 87 -9.10 3.42 6.67
CA PRO A 87 -9.03 2.21 5.88
C PRO A 87 -9.59 2.49 4.49
N MET A 88 -8.82 2.18 3.45
CA MET A 88 -9.32 2.21 2.09
C MET A 88 -10.03 0.89 1.83
N PRO A 89 -11.27 0.90 1.34
CA PRO A 89 -11.79 -0.32 0.71
C PRO A 89 -10.79 -0.72 -0.37
N LEU A 90 -10.41 -2.01 -0.40
CA LEU A 90 -9.90 -2.59 -1.65
C LEU A 90 -10.91 -2.17 -2.70
N GLY A 91 -10.51 -1.39 -3.72
CA GLY A 91 -11.42 -0.83 -4.72
C GLY A 91 -12.37 -1.92 -5.24
N ASP A 92 -13.56 -1.55 -5.76
CA ASP A 92 -14.55 -2.55 -6.19
C ASP A 92 -13.84 -3.65 -7.00
N PRO A 93 -13.79 -4.90 -6.51
CA PRO A 93 -13.12 -5.98 -7.22
C PRO A 93 -13.60 -6.10 -8.66
N LYS A 94 -14.82 -5.65 -8.99
CA LYS A 94 -15.35 -5.65 -10.36
C LYS A 94 -14.74 -4.59 -11.28
N GLU A 95 -14.15 -3.54 -10.72
CA GLU A 95 -13.48 -2.46 -11.45
C GLU A 95 -11.97 -2.70 -11.60
N ILE A 96 -11.42 -3.71 -10.93
CA ILE A 96 -10.03 -4.15 -11.09
C ILE A 96 -9.88 -4.84 -12.45
N ASP A 97 -8.92 -4.39 -13.27
CA ASP A 97 -8.56 -5.06 -14.52
C ASP A 97 -7.80 -6.37 -14.25
N TRP A 98 -8.55 -7.40 -13.84
CA TRP A 98 -8.02 -8.75 -13.61
C TRP A 98 -7.38 -9.34 -14.85
N GLY A 99 -7.88 -9.00 -16.05
CA GLY A 99 -7.33 -9.44 -17.32
C GLY A 99 -5.92 -8.90 -17.54
N GLY A 100 -5.74 -7.59 -17.34
CA GLY A 100 -4.44 -6.92 -17.42
C GLY A 100 -3.45 -7.42 -16.37
N ILE A 101 -3.90 -7.59 -15.12
CA ILE A 101 -3.06 -8.15 -14.04
C ILE A 101 -2.62 -9.57 -14.38
N LYS A 102 -3.56 -10.43 -14.80
CA LYS A 102 -3.22 -11.81 -15.18
C LYS A 102 -2.24 -11.84 -16.35
N ALA A 103 -2.50 -11.07 -17.40
CA ALA A 103 -1.60 -10.98 -18.55
C ALA A 103 -0.21 -10.47 -18.15
N HIS A 104 -0.13 -9.55 -17.18
CA HIS A 104 1.13 -9.07 -16.64
C HIS A 104 1.91 -10.17 -15.91
N VAL A 105 1.26 -10.87 -14.99
CA VAL A 105 1.86 -12.00 -14.24
C VAL A 105 2.30 -13.12 -15.20
N ASP A 106 1.49 -13.43 -16.22
CA ASP A 106 1.82 -14.44 -17.24
C ASP A 106 3.08 -14.05 -18.03
N ARG A 107 3.24 -12.78 -18.41
CA ARG A 107 4.48 -12.29 -19.07
C ARG A 107 5.71 -12.42 -18.19
N LEU A 108 5.58 -12.14 -16.89
CA LEU A 108 6.69 -12.33 -15.96
C LEU A 108 7.02 -13.82 -15.79
N ARG A 109 6.00 -14.68 -15.67
CA ARG A 109 6.15 -16.13 -15.61
C ARG A 109 6.92 -16.68 -16.82
N GLU A 110 6.59 -16.21 -18.02
CA GLU A 110 7.31 -16.58 -19.25
C GLU A 110 8.77 -16.13 -19.23
N LYS A 111 9.09 -14.94 -18.69
CA LYS A 111 10.49 -14.55 -18.50
C LYS A 111 11.21 -15.46 -17.50
N ILE A 112 10.54 -15.87 -16.43
CA ILE A 112 11.11 -16.78 -15.42
C ILE A 112 11.38 -18.18 -15.96
N SER A 113 10.56 -18.69 -16.88
CA SER A 113 10.80 -20.00 -17.49
C SER A 113 12.13 -20.08 -18.25
N HIS A 114 12.55 -18.96 -18.86
CA HIS A 114 13.80 -18.86 -19.60
C HIS A 114 14.97 -18.34 -18.75
N SER A 115 14.68 -17.53 -17.73
CA SER A 115 15.69 -16.89 -16.89
C SER A 115 15.27 -16.84 -15.42
N PRO A 116 15.48 -17.94 -14.67
CA PRO A 116 15.21 -17.98 -13.23
C PRO A 116 15.90 -16.87 -12.43
N LEU A 117 15.30 -16.41 -11.33
CA LEU A 117 15.90 -15.36 -10.50
C LEU A 117 16.92 -15.96 -9.54
N SER A 118 18.14 -15.42 -9.55
CA SER A 118 19.20 -15.88 -8.65
C SER A 118 20.34 -14.88 -8.53
N VAL A 119 21.15 -15.06 -7.48
CA VAL A 119 22.39 -14.29 -7.28
C VAL A 119 23.36 -14.54 -8.42
N ALA A 120 23.51 -15.81 -8.86
CA ALA A 120 24.43 -16.20 -9.92
C ALA A 120 24.12 -15.49 -11.25
N ARG A 121 22.83 -15.28 -11.54
CA ARG A 121 22.38 -14.58 -12.76
C ARG A 121 22.33 -13.06 -12.61
N ARG A 122 22.63 -12.53 -11.41
CA ARG A 122 22.57 -11.08 -11.10
C ARG A 122 21.23 -10.48 -11.54
N SER A 123 20.15 -11.22 -11.27
CA SER A 123 18.81 -10.90 -11.75
C SER A 123 18.35 -9.54 -11.25
N ARG A 124 17.61 -8.83 -12.09
CA ARG A 124 17.13 -7.48 -11.81
C ARG A 124 15.92 -7.11 -12.66
N GLY A 125 15.19 -6.09 -12.22
CA GLY A 125 14.01 -5.55 -12.90
C GLY A 125 12.70 -6.00 -12.27
N GLU A 126 11.64 -5.91 -13.06
CA GLU A 126 10.25 -6.04 -12.62
C GLU A 126 9.92 -7.40 -11.98
N ALA A 127 10.36 -8.51 -12.58
CA ALA A 127 10.16 -9.84 -12.00
C ALA A 127 10.79 -10.00 -10.61
N VAL A 128 11.91 -9.30 -10.36
CA VAL A 128 12.53 -9.27 -9.03
C VAL A 128 11.68 -8.49 -8.05
N ARG A 129 11.17 -7.31 -8.44
CA ARG A 129 10.28 -6.51 -7.58
C ARG A 129 9.02 -7.29 -7.21
N ALA A 130 8.36 -7.89 -8.19
CA ALA A 130 7.16 -8.69 -7.95
C ALA A 130 7.40 -9.80 -6.92
N VAL A 131 8.53 -10.51 -7.00
CA VAL A 131 8.86 -11.56 -6.01
C VAL A 131 9.26 -10.97 -4.66
N GLN A 132 10.01 -9.87 -4.62
CA GLN A 132 10.36 -9.20 -3.37
C GLN A 132 9.08 -8.73 -2.63
N GLU A 133 8.16 -8.07 -3.33
CA GLU A 133 6.84 -7.69 -2.79
C GLU A 133 6.10 -8.91 -2.26
N ARG A 134 5.98 -9.95 -3.09
CA ARG A 134 5.23 -11.15 -2.71
C ARG A 134 5.82 -11.88 -1.51
N LEU A 135 7.15 -11.95 -1.40
CA LEU A 135 7.82 -12.53 -0.23
C LEU A 135 7.55 -11.70 1.02
N SER A 136 7.63 -10.37 0.91
CA SER A 136 7.33 -9.45 2.00
C SER A 136 5.88 -9.58 2.48
N ASP A 137 4.91 -9.66 1.56
CA ASP A 137 3.48 -9.85 1.88
C ASP A 137 3.23 -11.18 2.62
N LEU A 138 4.00 -12.21 2.30
CA LEU A 138 3.95 -13.52 2.95
C LEU A 138 4.78 -13.58 4.25
N GLY A 139 5.39 -12.48 4.68
CA GLY A 139 6.15 -12.37 5.92
C GLY A 139 7.62 -12.80 5.83
N PHE A 140 8.16 -13.01 4.63
CA PHE A 140 9.58 -13.31 4.41
C PHE A 140 10.34 -12.04 4.01
N ASP A 141 11.29 -11.57 4.82
CA ASP A 141 12.04 -10.32 4.56
C ASP A 141 13.06 -10.46 3.39
N PRO A 142 12.77 -9.93 2.19
CA PRO A 142 13.68 -10.02 1.05
C PRO A 142 14.74 -8.89 1.07
N GLY A 143 14.73 -8.02 2.07
CA GLY A 143 15.35 -6.70 2.04
C GLY A 143 14.43 -5.66 1.38
N GLY A 144 15.03 -4.69 0.68
CA GLY A 144 14.26 -3.70 -0.06
C GLY A 144 13.61 -4.27 -1.32
N VAL A 145 12.47 -3.70 -1.73
CA VAL A 145 11.84 -3.93 -3.04
C VAL A 145 12.50 -3.04 -4.09
N ASP A 146 13.79 -3.24 -4.29
CA ASP A 146 14.62 -2.41 -5.17
C ASP A 146 14.67 -2.94 -6.61
N GLY A 147 14.22 -4.17 -6.84
CA GLY A 147 14.32 -4.84 -8.13
C GLY A 147 15.70 -5.42 -8.40
N ILE A 148 16.53 -5.64 -7.38
CA ILE A 148 17.88 -6.22 -7.49
C ILE A 148 17.95 -7.50 -6.67
N TRP A 149 18.32 -8.62 -7.31
CA TRP A 149 18.38 -9.91 -6.63
C TRP A 149 19.63 -10.05 -5.77
N GLY A 150 19.49 -9.75 -4.47
CA GLY A 150 20.57 -9.80 -3.49
C GLY A 150 20.59 -11.05 -2.61
N ARG A 151 21.53 -11.05 -1.64
CA ARG A 151 21.64 -12.13 -0.64
C ARG A 151 20.40 -12.24 0.23
N LYS A 152 19.78 -11.12 0.61
CA LYS A 152 18.54 -11.08 1.40
C LYS A 152 17.37 -11.71 0.63
N SER A 153 17.18 -11.33 -0.64
CA SER A 153 16.13 -11.93 -1.48
C SER A 153 16.33 -13.43 -1.66
N SER A 154 17.56 -13.89 -1.91
CA SER A 154 17.86 -15.33 -1.98
C SER A 154 17.62 -16.05 -0.65
N ARG A 155 17.91 -15.41 0.49
CA ARG A 155 17.62 -15.97 1.83
C ARG A 155 16.12 -16.10 2.06
N ALA A 156 15.36 -15.03 1.80
CA ALA A 156 13.91 -15.03 1.92
C ALA A 156 13.26 -16.09 1.03
N THR A 157 13.75 -16.26 -0.20
CA THR A 157 13.30 -17.32 -1.10
C THR A 157 13.57 -18.70 -0.53
N LYS A 158 14.74 -18.95 0.07
CA LYS A 158 15.01 -20.24 0.73
C LYS A 158 14.06 -20.49 1.88
N ASP A 159 13.81 -19.47 2.69
CA ASP A 159 12.92 -19.60 3.85
C ASP A 159 11.46 -19.85 3.41
N PHE A 160 11.01 -19.21 2.32
CA PHE A 160 9.75 -19.55 1.65
C PHE A 160 9.74 -20.99 1.09
N GLN A 161 10.79 -21.40 0.38
CA GLN A 161 10.87 -22.73 -0.21
C GLN A 161 10.82 -23.84 0.85
N LYS A 162 11.38 -23.62 2.04
CA LYS A 162 11.28 -24.57 3.18
C LYS A 162 9.84 -24.81 3.62
N SER A 163 8.98 -23.79 3.59
CA SER A 163 7.55 -23.94 3.90
C SER A 163 6.82 -24.87 2.94
N PHE A 164 7.46 -25.21 1.80
CA PHE A 164 6.91 -26.01 0.72
C PHE A 164 7.91 -27.09 0.26
N GLU A 165 8.81 -27.53 1.14
CA GLU A 165 9.92 -28.44 0.79
C GLU A 165 9.48 -29.82 0.27
N ALA A 166 8.21 -30.19 0.51
CA ALA A 166 7.60 -31.39 -0.07
C ALA A 166 7.53 -31.34 -1.61
N PHE A 167 7.58 -30.15 -2.21
CA PHE A 167 7.49 -29.96 -3.67
C PHE A 167 8.42 -28.89 -4.24
N LEU A 168 9.07 -28.07 -3.40
CA LEU A 168 10.07 -27.09 -3.82
C LEU A 168 11.47 -27.50 -3.38
N LYS A 169 12.43 -27.30 -4.29
CA LYS A 169 13.85 -27.36 -3.94
C LYS A 169 14.26 -26.10 -3.18
N VAL A 170 14.91 -26.27 -2.03
CA VAL A 170 15.40 -25.15 -1.19
C VAL A 170 16.78 -24.66 -1.66
N ASP A 171 16.83 -23.94 -2.78
CA ASP A 171 18.07 -23.44 -3.38
C ASP A 171 18.18 -21.91 -3.45
N GLY A 172 17.10 -21.18 -3.13
CA GLY A 172 17.03 -19.73 -3.19
C GLY A 172 17.00 -19.18 -4.61
N VAL A 173 16.60 -20.02 -5.57
CA VAL A 173 16.40 -19.69 -6.99
C VAL A 173 14.91 -19.69 -7.27
N VAL A 174 14.42 -18.64 -7.92
CA VAL A 174 13.01 -18.58 -8.36
C VAL A 174 12.92 -19.08 -9.79
N GLY A 175 12.66 -20.38 -9.94
CA GLY A 175 12.22 -20.99 -11.19
C GLY A 175 10.69 -21.09 -11.27
N LEU A 176 10.17 -21.76 -12.31
CA LEU A 176 8.72 -21.88 -12.54
C LEU A 176 7.95 -22.44 -11.34
N GLN A 177 8.45 -23.49 -10.68
CA GLN A 177 7.76 -24.08 -9.53
C GLN A 177 7.66 -23.12 -8.35
N THR A 178 8.74 -22.39 -8.05
CA THR A 178 8.74 -21.38 -6.98
C THR A 178 7.85 -20.19 -7.36
N TRP A 179 7.86 -19.77 -8.63
CA TRP A 179 6.95 -18.74 -9.14
C TRP A 179 5.49 -19.16 -8.99
N ASP A 180 5.14 -20.37 -9.42
CA ASP A 180 3.79 -20.90 -9.34
C ASP A 180 3.34 -21.10 -7.88
N ALA A 181 4.25 -21.40 -6.95
CA ALA A 181 3.94 -21.41 -5.53
C ALA A 181 3.70 -19.99 -4.96
N LEU A 182 4.36 -18.96 -5.49
CA LEU A 182 4.20 -17.57 -5.06
C LEU A 182 2.92 -16.93 -5.62
N PHE A 183 2.58 -17.23 -6.88
CA PHE A 183 1.55 -16.51 -7.65
C PHE A 183 0.44 -17.41 -8.23
N GLY A 184 0.59 -18.73 -8.20
CA GLY A 184 -0.41 -19.68 -8.67
C GLY A 184 -1.62 -19.77 -7.73
N GLY A 185 -2.78 -20.08 -8.30
CA GLY A 185 -4.14 -19.87 -7.77
C GLY A 185 -4.54 -20.51 -6.43
N TRP A 186 -3.60 -20.95 -5.60
CA TRP A 186 -3.83 -21.18 -4.16
C TRP A 186 -3.84 -19.87 -3.38
N ALA A 187 -3.31 -18.80 -3.97
CA ALA A 187 -3.36 -17.44 -3.43
C ALA A 187 -4.66 -16.68 -3.76
N THR A 188 -5.41 -17.11 -4.79
CA THR A 188 -6.60 -16.40 -5.28
C THR A 188 -7.89 -16.85 -4.58
N THR A 189 -7.88 -18.02 -3.93
CA THR A 189 -9.05 -18.57 -3.24
C THR A 189 -9.23 -18.00 -1.82
N ALA A 190 -8.31 -17.19 -1.32
CA ALA A 190 -8.41 -16.62 0.04
C ALA A 190 -9.17 -15.28 0.12
N PHE A 191 -9.61 -14.73 -1.01
CA PHE A 191 -10.31 -13.43 -1.06
C PHE A 191 -11.53 -13.43 -1.99
N ILE A 192 -12.27 -14.55 -2.01
CA ILE A 192 -13.65 -14.58 -2.52
C ILE A 192 -14.55 -15.14 -1.42
#